data_AF-A0A2U9ILC0-F1
#
_entry.id   AF-A0A2U9ILC0-F1
#
_cell.length_a   1.000
_cell.length_b   1.000
_cell.length_c   1.000
_cell.angle_alpha   90.00
_cell.angle_beta   90.00
_cell.angle_gamma   90.00
#
_symmetry.space_group_name_H-M   'P 1'
#
loop_
_entity.id
_entity.type
_entity.pdbx_description
1 polymer ?
#
loop_
_entity_poly.entity_id
_entity_poly.type
_entity_poly.pdbx_seq_one_letter_code
_entity_poly.pdbx_strand_id
1 'polypeptide(L)'
;MHEWSVADSIIRTVINWANENHVEEITKVKVGIPSYSFLEVDILKEAFDTMKKDSVLENAELEINIKEPTFKCKNCGFTFKPSDVRDQLESVRSEFGEEYPLHLMSALAPSFLKCPKCGSHDIIVESQDITIDEIEVKKSGTTETAS
;
A
#
# COMPACT_ATOMS: atom_id res chain seq x y z
N MET A 1 11.75 11.59 -1.28
CA MET A 1 10.53 10.87 -1.71
C MET A 1 10.04 10.03 -0.55
N HIS A 2 8.73 9.92 -0.34
CA HIS A 2 8.18 9.27 0.86
C HIS A 2 8.06 7.74 0.70
N GLU A 3 8.18 7.21 -0.51
CA GLU A 3 8.34 5.79 -0.85
C GLU A 3 9.52 5.18 -0.10
N TRP A 4 10.62 5.93 0.06
CA TRP A 4 11.78 5.49 0.82
C TRP A 4 11.45 5.33 2.31
N SER A 5 10.60 6.19 2.85
CA SER A 5 10.11 6.06 4.24
C SER A 5 9.15 4.89 4.40
N VAL A 6 8.33 4.62 3.39
CA VAL A 6 7.47 3.42 3.35
C VAL A 6 8.33 2.15 3.26
N ALA A 7 9.33 2.11 2.37
CA ALA A 7 10.27 0.99 2.26
C ALA A 7 11.01 0.71 3.57
N ASP A 8 11.57 1.75 4.21
CA ASP A 8 12.24 1.64 5.52
C ASP A 8 11.30 1.05 6.58
N SER A 9 10.04 1.51 6.61
CA SER A 9 9.04 1.02 7.56
C SER A 9 8.70 -0.45 7.34
N ILE A 10 8.55 -0.88 6.07
CA ILE A 10 8.33 -2.29 5.69
C ILE A 10 9.54 -3.12 6.13
N ILE A 11 10.76 -2.72 5.75
CA ILE A 11 12.00 -3.45 6.05
C ILE A 11 12.16 -3.62 7.57
N ARG A 12 12.03 -2.55 8.35
CA ARG A 12 12.14 -2.62 9.81
C ARG A 12 11.11 -3.55 10.43
N THR A 13 9.86 -3.46 9.96
CA THR A 13 8.78 -4.32 10.46
C THR A 13 9.08 -5.79 10.19
N VAL A 14 9.52 -6.11 8.98
CA VAL A 14 9.85 -7.48 8.59
C VAL A 14 11.11 -8.01 9.29
N ILE A 15 12.15 -7.18 9.46
CA ILE A 15 13.35 -7.56 10.23
C ILE A 15 13.00 -7.85 11.69
N ASN A 16 12.17 -7.02 12.32
CA ASN A 16 11.73 -7.24 13.69
C ASN A 16 10.96 -8.57 13.81
N TRP A 17 10.01 -8.81 12.91
CA TRP A 17 9.29 -10.09 12.85
C TRP A 17 10.24 -11.28 12.63
N ALA A 18 11.23 -11.16 11.76
CA ALA A 18 12.20 -12.21 11.49
C ALA A 18 13.03 -12.57 12.73
N ASN A 19 13.49 -11.55 13.47
CA ASN A 19 14.24 -11.72 14.70
C ASN A 19 13.40 -12.42 15.79
N GLU A 20 12.14 -12.03 15.96
CA GLU A 20 11.22 -12.66 16.92
C GLU A 20 10.95 -14.13 16.58
N ASN A 21 10.95 -14.47 15.29
CA ASN A 21 10.66 -15.80 14.79
C ASN A 21 11.91 -16.63 14.46
N HIS A 22 13.11 -16.12 14.76
CA HIS A 22 14.40 -16.78 14.49
C HIS A 22 14.55 -17.18 13.01
N VAL A 23 14.09 -16.32 12.10
CA VAL A 23 14.20 -16.52 10.65
C VAL A 23 15.53 -15.97 10.16
N GLU A 24 16.28 -16.78 9.42
CA GLU A 24 17.62 -16.43 8.93
C GLU A 24 17.62 -15.93 7.47
N GLU A 25 16.59 -16.25 6.69
CA GLU A 25 16.48 -15.81 5.29
C GLU A 25 15.02 -15.65 4.86
N ILE A 26 14.70 -14.47 4.33
CA ILE A 26 13.40 -14.15 3.71
C ILE A 26 13.60 -14.09 2.19
N THR A 27 12.70 -14.75 1.46
CA THR A 27 12.75 -14.82 -0.02
C THR A 27 11.72 -13.92 -0.67
N LYS A 28 10.64 -13.56 0.02
CA LYS A 28 9.65 -12.63 -0.49
C LYS A 28 8.92 -11.89 0.62
N VAL A 29 8.60 -10.63 0.36
CA VAL A 29 7.64 -9.83 1.14
C VAL A 29 6.53 -9.38 0.20
N LYS A 30 5.28 -9.70 0.54
CA LYS A 30 4.11 -9.22 -0.20
C LYS A 30 3.47 -8.06 0.54
N VAL A 31 3.27 -6.94 -0.14
CA VAL A 31 2.71 -5.72 0.45
C VAL A 31 1.43 -5.31 -0.27
N GLY A 32 0.38 -5.12 0.50
CA GLY A 32 -0.90 -4.59 0.05
C GLY A 32 -0.89 -3.07 0.00
N ILE A 33 -1.21 -2.48 -1.15
CA ILE A 33 -1.25 -1.02 -1.32
C ILE A 33 -2.61 -0.58 -1.89
N PRO A 34 -3.35 0.34 -1.24
CA PRO A 34 -4.60 0.88 -1.78
C PRO A 34 -4.40 1.54 -3.14
N SER A 35 -5.24 1.22 -4.12
CA SER A 35 -5.12 1.71 -5.51
C SER A 35 -5.23 3.23 -5.64
N TYR A 36 -5.86 3.91 -4.68
CA TYR A 36 -6.02 5.35 -4.66
C TYR A 36 -4.94 6.08 -3.82
N SER A 37 -3.99 5.34 -3.23
CA SER A 37 -2.79 5.94 -2.62
C SER A 37 -1.79 6.41 -3.67
N PHE A 38 -1.85 5.83 -4.88
CA PHE A 38 -1.05 6.21 -6.03
C PHE A 38 0.48 6.26 -5.74
N LEU A 39 0.96 5.46 -4.79
CA LEU A 39 2.39 5.30 -4.55
C LEU A 39 3.12 4.90 -5.83
N GLU A 40 4.30 5.50 -6.05
CA GLU A 40 5.15 5.17 -7.19
C GLU A 40 5.86 3.84 -6.90
N VAL A 41 5.23 2.74 -7.33
CA VAL A 41 5.63 1.36 -7.01
C VAL A 41 7.07 1.06 -7.42
N ASP A 42 7.52 1.58 -8.56
CA ASP A 42 8.89 1.34 -9.04
C ASP A 42 9.92 2.00 -8.12
N ILE A 43 9.62 3.21 -7.63
CA ILE A 43 10.48 3.93 -6.66
C ILE A 43 10.47 3.21 -5.31
N LEU A 44 9.32 2.69 -4.88
CA LEU A 44 9.22 1.89 -3.65
C LEU A 44 10.06 0.61 -3.74
N LYS A 45 10.02 -0.09 -4.89
CA LYS A 45 10.83 -1.29 -5.13
C LYS A 45 12.32 -0.96 -5.18
N GLU A 46 12.71 0.12 -5.85
CA GLU A 46 14.11 0.58 -5.87
C GLU A 46 14.61 0.91 -4.46
N ALA A 47 13.81 1.62 -3.68
CA ALA A 47 14.14 1.94 -2.29
C ALA A 47 14.27 0.66 -1.45
N PHE A 48 13.35 -0.28 -1.58
CA PHE A 48 13.41 -1.58 -0.90
C PHE A 48 14.69 -2.36 -1.26
N ASP A 49 14.99 -2.50 -2.55
CA ASP A 49 16.18 -3.23 -3.04
C ASP A 49 17.48 -2.56 -2.61
N THR A 50 17.49 -1.23 -2.49
CA THR A 50 18.65 -0.49 -2.02
C THR A 50 18.87 -0.69 -0.52
N MET A 51 17.78 -0.67 0.26
CA MET A 51 17.82 -0.63 1.72
C MET A 51 17.85 -2.01 2.38
N LYS A 52 17.42 -3.08 1.68
CA LYS A 52 17.42 -4.45 2.22
C LYS A 52 18.81 -5.07 2.39
N LYS A 53 19.84 -4.42 1.86
CA LYS A 53 21.22 -4.91 1.87
C LYS A 53 21.76 -5.11 3.28
N ASP A 54 22.65 -6.08 3.43
CA ASP A 54 23.27 -6.52 4.69
C ASP A 54 22.22 -6.91 5.75
N SER A 55 21.12 -7.55 5.35
CA SER A 55 20.04 -7.99 6.24
C SER A 55 19.46 -9.37 5.88
N VAL A 56 18.55 -9.88 6.72
CA VAL A 56 17.75 -11.11 6.48
C VAL A 56 16.93 -11.06 5.18
N LEU A 57 16.76 -9.87 4.61
CA LEU A 57 16.03 -9.59 3.37
C LEU A 57 16.93 -9.46 2.13
N GLU A 58 18.25 -9.69 2.23
CA GLU A 58 19.21 -9.49 1.12
C GLU A 58 18.71 -10.07 -0.21
N ASN A 59 18.12 -11.27 -0.16
CA ASN A 59 17.64 -12.01 -1.33
C ASN A 59 16.13 -11.89 -1.56
N ALA A 60 15.42 -11.09 -0.75
CA ALA A 60 13.96 -11.02 -0.78
C ALA A 60 13.45 -10.21 -1.98
N GLU A 61 12.42 -10.71 -2.68
CA GLU A 61 11.65 -9.92 -3.64
C GLU A 61 10.52 -9.15 -2.94
N LEU A 62 10.28 -7.91 -3.35
CA LEU A 62 9.09 -7.15 -2.94
C LEU A 62 7.97 -7.33 -3.99
N GLU A 63 6.92 -8.06 -3.62
CA GLU A 63 5.70 -8.23 -4.42
C GLU A 63 4.65 -7.22 -3.96
N ILE A 64 4.09 -6.44 -4.90
CA ILE A 64 3.04 -5.47 -4.60
C ILE A 64 1.68 -6.02 -5.03
N ASN A 65 0.75 -6.03 -4.09
CA ASN A 65 -0.65 -6.34 -4.30
C ASN A 65 -1.49 -5.05 -4.25
N ILE A 66 -1.96 -4.58 -5.40
CA ILE A 66 -2.83 -3.39 -5.45
C ILE A 66 -4.23 -3.75 -4.96
N LYS A 67 -4.64 -3.12 -3.87
CA LYS A 67 -5.93 -3.33 -3.22
C LYS A 67 -6.98 -2.36 -3.78
N GLU A 68 -8.18 -2.86 -4.04
CA GLU A 68 -9.37 -2.03 -4.28
C GLU A 68 -10.23 -1.98 -3.01
N PRO A 69 -9.92 -1.08 -2.06
CA PRO A 69 -10.77 -0.88 -0.91
C PRO A 69 -12.09 -0.21 -1.32
N THR A 70 -13.00 -0.18 -0.37
CA THR A 70 -14.37 0.25 -0.61
C THR A 70 -14.64 1.58 0.10
N PHE A 71 -15.35 2.46 -0.59
CA PHE A 71 -15.92 3.69 -0.06
C PHE A 71 -17.39 3.48 0.29
N LYS A 72 -17.85 4.12 1.36
CA LYS A 72 -19.26 4.13 1.76
C LYS A 72 -19.75 5.55 1.94
N CYS A 73 -20.81 5.90 1.22
CA CYS A 73 -21.50 7.17 1.42
C CYS A 73 -22.39 7.08 2.66
N LYS A 74 -22.15 7.94 3.65
CA LYS A 74 -22.97 8.02 4.87
C LYS A 74 -24.34 8.63 4.63
N ASN A 75 -24.50 9.46 3.59
CA ASN A 75 -25.77 10.09 3.26
C ASN A 75 -26.80 9.13 2.64
N CYS A 76 -26.39 8.27 1.68
CA CYS A 76 -27.32 7.38 0.96
C CYS A 76 -27.04 5.88 1.14
N GLY A 77 -26.00 5.52 1.89
CA GLY A 77 -25.59 4.15 2.14
C GLY A 77 -24.95 3.44 0.95
N PHE A 78 -24.76 4.13 -0.20
CA PHE A 78 -24.17 3.52 -1.37
C PHE A 78 -22.68 3.22 -1.17
N THR A 79 -22.30 2.03 -1.61
CA THR A 79 -20.95 1.49 -1.51
C THR A 79 -20.36 1.45 -2.91
N PHE A 80 -19.14 1.97 -3.06
CA PHE A 80 -18.47 2.10 -4.36
C PHE A 80 -16.95 1.96 -4.20
N LYS A 81 -16.26 1.75 -5.32
CA LYS A 81 -14.82 1.51 -5.39
C LYS A 81 -14.08 2.70 -6.00
N PRO A 82 -12.74 2.77 -5.87
CA PRO A 82 -11.91 3.74 -6.59
C PRO A 82 -12.18 3.78 -8.10
N SER A 83 -12.43 2.61 -8.70
CA SER A 83 -12.78 2.48 -10.12
C SER A 83 -14.09 3.18 -10.50
N ASP A 84 -15.06 3.31 -9.59
CA ASP A 84 -16.33 4.00 -9.83
C ASP A 84 -16.20 5.53 -9.83
N VAL A 85 -15.08 6.05 -9.31
CA VAL A 85 -14.81 7.49 -9.17
C VAL A 85 -13.45 7.87 -9.77
N ARG A 86 -12.96 7.08 -10.73
CA ARG A 86 -11.65 7.23 -11.34
C ARG A 86 -11.41 8.63 -11.89
N ASP A 87 -12.38 9.19 -12.61
CA ASP A 87 -12.28 10.54 -13.18
C ASP A 87 -12.09 11.62 -12.10
N GLN A 88 -12.71 11.45 -10.93
CA GLN A 88 -12.53 12.38 -9.80
C GLN A 88 -11.12 12.29 -9.23
N LEU A 89 -10.57 11.07 -9.09
CA LEU A 89 -9.21 10.86 -8.62
C LEU A 89 -8.16 11.40 -9.62
N GLU A 90 -8.37 11.18 -10.92
CA GLU A 90 -7.49 11.70 -11.98
C GLU A 90 -7.55 13.23 -12.06
N SER A 91 -8.72 13.84 -11.80
CA SER A 91 -8.86 15.29 -11.71
C SER A 91 -8.01 15.88 -10.59
N VAL A 92 -7.99 15.24 -9.41
CA VAL A 92 -7.13 15.68 -8.30
C VAL A 92 -5.66 15.60 -8.72
N ARG A 93 -5.23 14.50 -9.32
CA ARG A 93 -3.84 14.36 -9.79
C ARG A 93 -3.47 15.45 -10.80
N SER A 94 -4.36 15.76 -11.74
CA SER A 94 -4.11 16.76 -12.78
C SER A 94 -4.03 18.19 -12.23
N GLU A 95 -4.78 18.50 -11.16
CA GLU A 95 -4.78 19.82 -10.52
C GLU A 95 -3.46 20.10 -9.78
N PHE A 96 -2.91 19.09 -9.08
CA PHE A 96 -1.77 19.27 -8.19
C PHE A 96 -0.42 18.77 -8.76
N GLY A 97 -0.42 18.07 -9.90
CA GLY A 97 0.79 17.55 -10.54
C GLY A 97 1.43 16.41 -9.74
N GLU A 98 2.76 16.37 -9.70
CA GLU A 98 3.52 15.30 -9.01
C GLU A 98 3.41 15.38 -7.46
N GLU A 99 3.04 16.53 -6.91
CA GLU A 99 2.82 16.73 -5.47
C GLU A 99 1.32 16.65 -5.10
N TYR A 100 0.60 15.66 -5.62
CA TYR A 100 -0.84 15.55 -5.36
C TYR A 100 -1.15 15.10 -3.91
N PRO A 101 -2.17 15.69 -3.24
CA PRO A 101 -2.43 15.46 -1.82
C PRO A 101 -2.67 13.99 -1.43
N LEU A 102 -3.27 13.20 -2.33
CA LEU A 102 -3.57 11.79 -2.09
C LEU A 102 -2.33 10.90 -2.11
N HIS A 103 -1.24 11.36 -2.71
CA HIS A 103 0.06 10.70 -2.69
C HIS A 103 0.61 10.67 -1.26
N LEU A 104 0.60 11.86 -0.66
CA LEU A 104 1.19 12.12 0.64
C LEU A 104 0.26 11.66 1.77
N MET A 105 -1.04 11.88 1.60
CA MET A 105 -2.07 11.59 2.58
C MET A 105 -3.31 11.03 1.88
N SER A 106 -3.26 9.75 1.52
CA SER A 106 -4.39 9.02 0.93
C SER A 106 -5.66 9.10 1.78
N ALA A 107 -5.51 9.30 3.10
CA ALA A 107 -6.60 9.55 4.03
C ALA A 107 -7.51 10.74 3.66
N LEU A 108 -7.01 11.68 2.84
CA LEU A 108 -7.78 12.80 2.34
C LEU A 108 -8.73 12.46 1.19
N ALA A 109 -8.75 11.21 0.69
CA ALA A 109 -9.62 10.81 -0.42
C ALA A 109 -11.09 11.25 -0.26
N PRO A 110 -11.75 11.09 0.92
CA PRO A 110 -13.11 11.57 1.10
C PRO A 110 -13.31 13.07 0.84
N SER A 111 -12.29 13.91 1.07
CA SER A 111 -12.36 15.36 0.85
C SER A 111 -12.46 15.74 -0.63
N PHE A 112 -12.02 14.87 -1.53
CA PHE A 112 -12.00 15.13 -2.98
C PHE A 112 -13.06 14.33 -3.75
N LEU A 113 -13.77 13.42 -3.09
CA LEU A 113 -14.72 12.53 -3.73
C LEU A 113 -16.16 12.98 -3.51
N LYS A 114 -16.99 12.74 -4.52
CA LYS A 114 -18.44 12.78 -4.47
C LYS A 114 -19.00 11.39 -4.72
N CYS A 115 -20.01 11.02 -3.95
CA CYS A 115 -20.75 9.79 -4.14
C CYS A 115 -21.35 9.76 -5.56
N PRO A 116 -21.05 8.76 -6.39
CA PRO A 116 -21.54 8.71 -7.78
C PRO A 116 -23.05 8.51 -7.86
N LYS A 117 -23.70 8.06 -6.78
CA LYS A 117 -25.16 7.86 -6.72
C LYS A 117 -25.95 9.12 -6.33
N CYS A 118 -25.44 9.91 -5.38
CA CYS A 118 -26.22 11.02 -4.79
C CYS A 118 -25.51 12.38 -4.73
N GLY A 119 -24.24 12.45 -5.15
CA GLY A 119 -23.45 13.69 -5.16
C GLY A 119 -22.95 14.17 -3.79
N SER A 120 -23.26 13.46 -2.69
CA SER A 120 -22.78 13.80 -1.35
C SER A 120 -21.26 13.62 -1.22
N HIS A 121 -20.62 14.47 -0.41
CA HIS A 121 -19.20 14.37 -0.02
C HIS A 121 -19.02 13.60 1.30
N ASP A 122 -20.10 13.24 1.99
CA ASP A 122 -20.04 12.51 3.25
C ASP A 122 -19.72 11.03 2.99
N ILE A 123 -18.43 10.76 2.81
CA ILE A 123 -17.85 9.48 2.40
C ILE A 123 -16.88 9.01 3.48
N ILE A 124 -16.86 7.71 3.73
CA ILE A 124 -15.81 7.05 4.51
C ILE A 124 -15.13 5.98 3.65
N VAL A 125 -13.87 5.69 3.97
CA VAL A 125 -13.17 4.53 3.46
C VAL A 125 -13.18 3.42 4.50
N GLU A 126 -13.38 2.18 4.05
CA GLU A 126 -13.33 1.01 4.92
C GLU A 126 -11.90 0.52 5.23
N SER A 127 -10.93 0.71 4.33
CA SER A 127 -9.51 0.42 4.59
C SER A 127 -8.58 1.32 3.77
N GLN A 128 -7.59 1.93 4.43
CA GLN A 128 -6.59 2.84 3.82
C GLN A 128 -5.16 2.35 4.00
N ASP A 129 -4.98 1.18 4.62
CA ASP A 129 -3.70 0.79 5.16
C ASP A 129 -2.82 0.16 4.09
N ILE A 130 -1.52 0.48 4.17
CA ILE A 130 -0.49 -0.35 3.57
C ILE A 130 -0.26 -1.51 4.53
N THR A 131 -0.27 -2.73 4.02
CA THR A 131 -0.18 -3.94 4.85
C THR A 131 0.93 -4.85 4.38
N ILE A 132 1.54 -5.59 5.29
CA ILE A 132 2.34 -6.75 4.95
C ILE A 132 1.35 -7.91 4.84
N ASP A 133 1.10 -8.36 3.61
CA ASP A 133 0.11 -9.40 3.32
C ASP A 133 0.70 -10.81 3.52
N GLU A 134 1.99 -10.99 3.27
CA GLU A 134 2.66 -12.30 3.32
C GLU A 134 4.17 -12.15 3.46
N ILE A 135 4.81 -13.08 4.18
CA ILE A 135 6.27 -13.22 4.24
C ILE A 135 6.63 -14.67 3.90
N GLU A 136 7.44 -14.86 2.84
CA GLU A 136 7.99 -16.16 2.47
C GLU A 136 9.40 -16.30 3.05
N VAL A 137 9.65 -17.40 3.77
CA VAL A 137 10.93 -17.68 4.43
C VAL A 137 11.59 -18.92 3.82
N LYS A 138 12.92 -18.97 3.85
CA LYS A 138 13.66 -20.16 3.44
C LYS A 138 13.98 -21.02 4.66
N LYS A 139 13.36 -22.20 4.75
CA LYS A 139 13.82 -23.27 5.65
C LYS A 139 14.72 -24.23 4.87
N SER A 140 15.54 -25.00 5.57
CA SER A 140 16.39 -26.06 5.00
C SER A 140 15.56 -27.05 4.16
N GLY A 141 15.35 -26.75 2.88
CA GLY A 141 14.77 -27.64 1.87
C GLY A 141 13.30 -27.42 1.44
N THR A 142 12.53 -26.48 1.99
CA THR A 142 11.14 -26.20 1.53
C THR A 142 10.67 -24.78 1.87
N THR A 143 9.93 -24.15 0.93
CA THR A 143 9.29 -22.83 1.07
C THR A 143 7.94 -22.98 1.78
N GLU A 144 7.70 -22.20 2.84
CA GLU A 144 6.38 -22.09 3.51
C GLU A 144 5.98 -20.62 3.62
N THR A 145 4.67 -20.37 3.54
CA THR A 145 4.05 -19.05 3.64
C THR A 145 3.65 -18.76 5.09
N ALA A 146 4.09 -17.62 5.63
CA ALA A 146 3.58 -17.10 6.90
C ALA A 146 2.55 -15.99 6.60
N SER A 147 1.33 -16.19 7.10
CA SER A 147 0.21 -15.23 7.04
C SER A 147 0.03 -14.50 8.36
#